data_AF-V7BPB3-F1
#
_entry.id   AF-V7BPB3-F1
#
_cell.length_a   1.000
_cell.length_b   1.000
_cell.length_c   1.000
_cell.angle_alpha   90.00
_cell.angle_beta   90.00
_cell.angle_gamma   90.00
#
_symmetry.space_group_name_H-M   'P 1'
#
loop_
_entity.id
_entity.type
_entity.pdbx_description
1 polymer ?
#
loop_
_entity_poly.entity_id
_entity_poly.type
_entity_poly.pdbx_seq_one_letter_code
_entity_poly.pdbx_strand_id
1 'polypeptide(L)' 'MVILPPVKPFQEDQTTPSQTQCPICIQQFTNGDLIQPFGLCFHEFHPSCIHSWLLHGKISCPVCRMELPITLPR' A
#
# COMPACT_ATOMS: atom_id res chain seq x y z
N MET A 1 -5.38 14.08 8.04
CA MET A 1 -5.51 13.76 6.60
C MET A 1 -4.39 12.79 6.30
N VAL A 2 -4.69 11.56 5.90
CA VAL A 2 -3.64 10.56 5.69
C VAL A 2 -3.05 10.80 4.30
N ILE A 3 -1.78 11.21 4.23
CA ILE A 3 -1.11 11.45 2.95
C ILE A 3 -0.51 10.12 2.49
N LEU A 4 -1.21 9.41 1.61
CA LEU A 4 -0.64 8.28 0.87
C LEU A 4 0.10 8.82 -0.37
N PRO A 5 1.24 8.21 -0.73
CA PRO A 5 1.88 8.42 -2.02
C PRO A 5 0.89 8.15 -3.18
N PRO A 6 1.10 8.79 -4.35
CA PRO A 6 0.24 8.57 -5.50
C PRO A 6 0.26 7.11 -5.95
N VAL A 7 -0.86 6.67 -6.51
CA VAL A 7 -0.92 5.37 -7.20
C VAL A 7 0.02 5.37 -8.40
N LYS A 8 0.68 4.25 -8.63
CA LYS A 8 1.51 4.00 -9.81
C LYS A 8 1.09 2.68 -10.45
N PRO A 9 1.23 2.52 -11.78
CA PRO A 9 1.04 1.23 -12.42
C PRO A 9 2.17 0.26 -12.01
N PHE A 10 1.82 -1.00 -11.80
CA PHE A 10 2.77 -2.07 -11.54
C PHE A 10 3.46 -2.49 -12.83
N GLN A 11 4.79 -2.61 -12.76
CA GLN A 11 5.65 -3.12 -13.82
C GLN A 11 6.61 -4.16 -13.25
N GLU A 12 6.48 -5.38 -13.77
CA GLU A 12 7.27 -6.55 -13.36
C GLU A 12 8.77 -6.34 -13.57
N ASP A 13 9.16 -5.64 -14.64
CA ASP A 13 10.55 -5.34 -15.03
C ASP A 13 11.34 -4.55 -13.97
N GLN A 14 10.66 -3.79 -13.09
CA GLN A 14 11.30 -2.90 -12.10
C GLN A 14 11.13 -3.35 -10.65
N THR A 15 10.56 -4.54 -10.41
CA THR A 15 10.14 -4.95 -9.06
C THR A 15 10.91 -6.18 -8.56
N THR A 16 11.33 -6.15 -7.29
CA THR A 16 11.98 -7.32 -6.66
C THR A 16 10.95 -8.46 -6.47
N PRO A 17 11.36 -9.74 -6.49
CA PRO A 17 10.42 -10.88 -6.41
C PRO A 17 9.57 -10.88 -5.13
N SER A 18 9.99 -10.15 -4.09
CA SER A 18 9.30 -10.02 -2.81
C SER A 18 8.14 -9.01 -2.83
N GLN A 19 7.97 -8.25 -3.90
CA GLN A 19 7.00 -7.15 -4.04
C GLN A 19 5.99 -7.37 -5.17
N THR A 20 5.87 -8.60 -5.67
CA THR A 20 5.00 -8.96 -6.80
C THR A 20 3.59 -9.39 -6.38
N GLN A 21 3.24 -9.30 -5.09
CA GLN A 21 1.95 -9.72 -4.57
C GLN A 21 1.39 -8.75 -3.55
N CYS A 22 0.09 -8.47 -3.64
CA CYS A 22 -0.61 -7.71 -2.62
C CYS A 22 -0.80 -8.57 -1.36
N PRO A 23 -0.26 -8.18 -0.20
CA PRO A 23 -0.37 -8.97 1.03
C PRO A 23 -1.74 -8.86 1.72
N ILE A 24 -2.63 -7.97 1.24
CA ILE A 24 -4.01 -7.83 1.77
C ILE A 24 -4.93 -8.87 1.11
N CYS A 25 -4.95 -8.93 -0.22
CA CYS A 25 -5.77 -9.90 -0.96
C CYS A 25 -5.02 -11.18 -1.36
N ILE A 26 -3.70 -11.24 -1.13
CA ILE A 26 -2.83 -12.39 -1.44
C ILE A 26 -2.81 -12.70 -2.96
N GLN A 27 -3.13 -11.71 -3.81
CA GLN A 27 -3.09 -11.84 -5.27
C GLN A 27 -1.82 -11.21 -5.85
N GLN A 28 -1.25 -11.87 -6.86
CA GLN A 28 -0.11 -11.34 -7.62
C GLN A 28 -0.53 -10.06 -8.36
N PHE A 29 0.37 -9.09 -8.42
CA PHE A 29 0.19 -7.90 -9.23
C PHE A 29 0.39 -8.26 -10.70
N THR A 30 -0.48 -7.75 -11.56
CA THR A 30 -0.36 -7.93 -13.01
C THR A 30 0.18 -6.65 -13.65
N ASN A 31 0.83 -6.76 -14.80
CA ASN A 31 1.31 -5.57 -15.51
C ASN A 31 0.13 -4.63 -15.82
N GLY A 32 0.23 -3.39 -15.38
CA GLY A 32 -0.84 -2.40 -15.50
C GLY A 32 -1.81 -2.35 -14.32
N ASP A 33 -1.70 -3.23 -13.31
CA ASP A 33 -2.43 -3.07 -12.05
C ASP A 33 -2.01 -1.77 -11.36
N LEU A 34 -2.95 -1.12 -10.71
CA LEU A 34 -2.64 0.05 -9.91
C LEU A 34 -2.15 -0.41 -8.54
N ILE A 35 -0.97 0.08 -8.15
CA ILE A 35 -0.40 -0.13 -6.83
C ILE A 35 -0.20 1.20 -6.11
N GLN A 36 -0.51 1.20 -4.83
CA GLN A 36 -0.40 2.33 -3.93
C GLN A 36 0.65 2.00 -2.86
N PRO A 37 1.76 2.74 -2.80
CA PRO A 37 2.72 2.59 -1.73
C PRO A 37 2.14 3.11 -0.41
N PHE A 38 2.59 2.56 0.72
CA PHE A 38 2.12 2.98 2.04
C PHE A 38 3.11 3.87 2.78
N GLY A 39 2.74 5.15 2.91
CA GLY A 39 3.45 6.14 3.74
C GLY A 39 4.97 6.11 3.55
N LEU A 40 5.70 5.98 4.65
CA LEU A 40 7.17 5.98 4.68
C LEU A 40 7.82 4.61 4.49
N CYS A 41 7.05 3.52 4.57
CA CYS A 41 7.59 2.17 4.44
C CYS A 41 7.59 1.66 3.00
N PHE A 42 6.91 2.37 2.09
CA PHE A 42 6.82 2.08 0.66
C PHE A 42 6.35 0.67 0.28
N HIS A 43 5.76 -0.09 1.21
CA HIS A 43 5.10 -1.34 0.87
C HIS A 43 3.93 -1.10 -0.09
N GLU A 44 3.80 -1.96 -1.09
CA GLU A 44 2.88 -1.79 -2.20
C GLU A 44 1.61 -2.63 -2.02
N PHE A 45 0.46 -2.01 -2.29
CA PHE A 45 -0.85 -2.64 -2.15
C PHE A 45 -1.77 -2.18 -3.29
N HIS A 46 -2.81 -2.95 -3.61
CA HIS A 46 -3.87 -2.40 -4.44
C HIS A 46 -4.53 -1.20 -3.72
N PRO A 47 -4.84 -0.10 -4.44
CA PRO A 47 -5.47 1.07 -3.85
C PRO A 47 -6.79 0.70 -3.16
N SER A 48 -7.61 -0.16 -3.76
CA SER A 48 -8.86 -0.64 -3.15
C SER A 48 -8.62 -1.43 -1.86
N CYS A 49 -7.59 -2.27 -1.81
CA CYS A 49 -7.26 -3.05 -0.64
C CYS A 49 -6.80 -2.17 0.53
N ILE A 50 -5.88 -1.23 0.27
CA ILE A 50 -5.35 -0.37 1.33
C ILE A 50 -6.36 0.69 1.78
N HIS A 51 -7.20 1.20 0.88
CA HIS A 51 -8.31 2.07 1.28
C HIS A 51 -9.31 1.33 2.18
N SER A 52 -9.69 0.09 1.84
CA SER A 52 -10.56 -0.72 2.69
C SER A 52 -9.94 -0.95 4.07
N TRP A 53 -8.65 -1.25 4.13
CA TRP A 53 -7.91 -1.40 5.39
C TRP A 53 -7.95 -0.13 6.26
N LEU A 54 -7.71 1.04 5.65
CA LEU A 54 -7.76 2.33 6.33
C LEU A 54 -9.19 2.69 6.79
N LEU A 55 -10.20 2.37 5.99
CA LEU A 55 -11.63 2.58 6.34
C LEU A 55 -12.06 1.76 7.56
N HIS A 56 -11.45 0.60 7.78
CA HIS A 56 -11.65 -0.21 8.99
C HIS A 56 -10.94 0.36 10.23
N GLY A 57 -10.38 1.57 10.15
CA GLY A 57 -9.71 2.25 11.27
C GLY A 57 -8.28 1.77 11.53
N LYS A 58 -7.70 0.98 10.61
CA LYS A 58 -6.31 0.51 10.71
C LYS A 58 -5.38 1.46 9.96
N ILE A 59 -4.63 2.28 10.68
CA ILE A 59 -3.63 3.20 10.11
C ILE A 59 -2.21 2.61 10.03
N SER A 60 -2.06 1.33 10.35
CA SER A 60 -0.80 0.60 10.35
C SER A 60 -0.58 -0.15 9.06
N CYS A 61 0.65 -0.20 8.57
CA CYS A 61 1.04 -1.02 7.43
C CYS A 61 0.79 -2.50 7.76
N PRO A 62 0.08 -3.27 6.93
CA PRO A 62 -0.18 -4.68 7.19
C PRO A 62 1.07 -5.58 7.07
N VAL A 63 2.17 -5.08 6.49
CA VAL A 63 3.43 -5.83 6.36
C VAL A 63 4.36 -5.56 7.55
N CYS A 64 4.76 -4.30 7.75
CA CYS A 64 5.75 -3.93 8.77
C CYS A 64 5.14 -3.32 10.04
N ARG A 65 3.81 -3.21 10.13
CA ARG A 65 3.07 -2.58 11.23
C ARG A 65 3.42 -1.11 11.51
N MET A 66 4.14 -0.47 10.60
CA MET A 66 4.50 0.94 10.69
C MET A 66 3.26 1.81 10.51
N GLU A 67 2.99 2.70 11.45
CA GLU A 67 1.81 3.55 11.42
C GLU A 67 2.01 4.75 10.50
N LEU A 68 0.96 5.17 9.80
CA LEU A 68 1.00 6.43 9.07
C LEU A 68 1.12 7.57 10.09
N PRO A 69 1.94 8.60 9.82
CA PRO A 69 1.94 9.80 10.63
C PRO A 69 0.58 10.48 10.46
N ILE A 70 -0.39 10.12 11.31
CA ILE A 70 -1.54 10.97 11.56
C ILE A 70 -0.99 12.17 12.31
N THR A 71 -0.70 13.23 11.57
CA THR A 71 -0.72 14.56 12.16
C THR A 71 -2.19 14.86 12.50
N LEU A 72 -2.64 14.33 13.64
CA LEU A 72 -3.82 14.83 14.31
C LEU A 72 -3.38 16.17 14.92
N PRO A 73 -3.85 17.33 14.43
CA PRO A 73 -3.71 18.55 15.22
C PRO A 73 -4.47 18.30 16.53
N ARG A 74 -3.75 18.39 17.65
CA ARG A 74 -4.33 18.40 18.99
C ARG A 74 -5.22 19.62 19.17
#